data_AF-A0A143HJ88-F1
#
_entry.id   AF-A0A143HJ88-F1
#
_cell.length_a   1.000
_cell.length_b   1.000
_cell.length_c   1.000
_cell.angle_alpha   90.00
_cell.angle_beta   90.00
_cell.angle_gamma   90.00
#
_symmetry.space_group_name_H-M   'P 1'
#
loop_
_entity.id
_entity.type
_entity.pdbx_description
1 polymer ?
#
loop_
_entity_poly.entity_id
_entity_poly.type
_entity_poly.pdbx_seq_one_letter_code
_entity_poly.pdbx_strand_id
1 'polypeptide(L)'
;MNAKVEAKTFRLDGLKWLLVVLLVGAAVGGNSYYAEFPLLYRVLAMVALCLVALVVAINTAKGNAFWSLLREAQAEVRRVVWPTRQEATQTTLIVVVFVLIMALILWALDSALGWAASKVIG
;
A
#
# COMPACT_ATOMS: atom_id res chain seq x y z
N MET A 1 -11.83 22.47 28.83
CA MET A 1 -13.14 21.80 28.72
C MET A 1 -12.96 20.54 27.89
N ASN A 2 -12.97 19.37 28.56
CA ASN A 2 -12.81 18.06 27.92
C ASN A 2 -14.11 17.70 27.19
N ALA A 3 -14.15 17.93 25.88
CA ALA A 3 -15.22 17.38 25.05
C ALA A 3 -15.03 15.86 25.05
N LYS A 4 -15.87 15.14 25.81
CA LYS A 4 -16.06 13.70 25.65
C LYS A 4 -16.32 13.47 24.17
N VAL A 5 -15.37 12.89 23.47
CA VAL A 5 -15.58 12.32 22.15
C VAL A 5 -16.63 11.23 22.37
N GLU A 6 -17.88 11.53 22.03
CA GLU A 6 -18.96 10.54 22.09
C GLU A 6 -18.52 9.36 21.24
N ALA A 7 -18.29 8.22 21.89
CA ALA A 7 -18.03 6.97 21.21
C ALA A 7 -19.28 6.63 20.41
N LYS A 8 -19.27 6.97 19.11
CA LYS A 8 -20.35 6.65 18.18
C LYS A 8 -20.51 5.13 18.21
N THR A 9 -21.54 4.64 18.88
CA THR A 9 -21.75 3.21 19.07
C THR A 9 -22.35 2.66 17.79
N PHE A 10 -21.49 2.08 16.95
CA PHE A 10 -21.90 1.50 15.68
C PHE A 10 -22.51 0.11 15.88
N ARG A 11 -23.68 0.04 16.54
CA ARG A 11 -24.37 -1.22 16.86
C ARG A 11 -24.84 -1.99 15.61
N LEU A 12 -24.98 -1.31 14.48
CA LEU A 12 -25.46 -1.89 13.22
C LEU A 12 -24.34 -2.24 12.23
N ASP A 13 -23.08 -2.18 12.64
CA ASP A 13 -21.95 -2.47 11.73
C ASP A 13 -21.94 -3.92 11.25
N GLY A 14 -22.30 -4.87 12.12
CA GLY A 14 -22.45 -6.27 11.72
C GLY A 14 -23.51 -6.43 10.62
N LEU A 15 -24.63 -5.70 10.72
CA LEU A 15 -25.69 -5.73 9.71
C LEU A 15 -25.26 -5.06 8.40
N LYS A 16 -24.51 -3.95 8.46
CA LYS A 16 -23.94 -3.30 7.27
C LYS A 16 -22.93 -4.20 6.55
N TRP A 17 -22.09 -4.92 7.30
CA TRP A 17 -21.16 -5.89 6.72
C TRP A 17 -21.88 -7.07 6.08
N LEU A 18 -22.95 -7.58 6.72
CA LEU A 18 -23.79 -8.61 6.12
C LEU A 18 -24.39 -8.11 4.80
N LEU A 19 -24.92 -6.88 4.77
CA LEU A 19 -25.46 -6.25 3.57
C LEU A 19 -24.40 -6.13 2.46
N VAL A 20 -23.17 -5.70 2.80
CA VAL A 20 -22.05 -5.62 1.84
C VAL A 20 -21.72 -6.99 1.26
N VAL A 21 -21.62 -8.03 2.09
CA VAL A 21 -21.36 -9.41 1.62
C VAL A 21 -22.48 -9.89 0.70
N LEU A 22 -23.73 -9.58 1.03
CA LEU A 22 -24.90 -9.95 0.23
C LEU A 22 -24.90 -9.21 -1.13
N LEU A 23 -24.58 -7.92 -1.15
CA LEU A 23 -24.45 -7.13 -2.39
C LEU A 23 -23.31 -7.64 -3.28
N VAL A 24 -22.15 -7.97 -2.70
CA VAL A 24 -21.02 -8.52 -3.46
C VAL A 24 -21.35 -9.92 -3.98
N GLY A 25 -21.97 -10.77 -3.17
CA GLY A 25 -22.46 -12.08 -3.60
C GLY A 25 -23.48 -11.97 -4.73
N ALA A 26 -24.40 -11.01 -4.66
CA ALA A 26 -25.36 -10.72 -5.72
C ALA A 26 -24.68 -10.18 -6.99
N ALA A 27 -23.63 -9.38 -6.87
CA ALA A 27 -22.86 -8.90 -8.02
C ALA A 27 -22.12 -10.06 -8.73
N VAL A 28 -21.49 -10.96 -7.97
CA VAL A 28 -20.78 -12.14 -8.52
C VAL A 28 -21.76 -13.16 -9.11
N GLY A 29 -22.83 -13.49 -8.39
CA GLY A 29 -23.86 -14.43 -8.85
C GLY A 29 -24.71 -13.87 -9.98
N GLY A 30 -25.01 -12.58 -9.97
CA GLY A 30 -25.64 -11.88 -11.08
C GLY A 30 -24.76 -11.93 -12.32
N ASN A 31 -23.44 -11.75 -12.16
CA ASN A 31 -22.52 -11.88 -13.28
C ASN A 31 -22.51 -13.28 -13.88
N SER A 32 -22.64 -14.37 -13.10
CA SER A 32 -22.70 -15.72 -13.68
C SER A 32 -24.04 -16.05 -14.34
N TYR A 33 -25.16 -15.54 -13.79
CA TYR A 33 -26.49 -15.82 -14.32
C TYR A 33 -26.82 -15.03 -15.59
N TYR A 34 -26.43 -13.75 -15.67
CA TYR A 34 -26.68 -12.90 -16.85
C TYR A 34 -25.63 -13.10 -17.96
N ALA A 35 -25.10 -14.32 -18.12
CA ALA A 35 -24.07 -14.65 -19.11
C ALA A 35 -24.48 -14.35 -20.56
N GLU A 36 -25.78 -14.41 -20.84
CA GLU A 36 -26.38 -14.31 -22.18
C GLU A 36 -26.66 -12.85 -22.63
N PHE A 37 -26.54 -11.85 -21.75
CA PHE A 37 -26.75 -10.44 -22.08
C PHE A 37 -25.46 -9.74 -22.54
N PRO A 38 -25.56 -8.67 -23.36
CA PRO A 38 -24.40 -7.91 -23.80
C PRO A 38 -23.57 -7.36 -22.64
N LEU A 39 -22.24 -7.45 -22.79
CA LEU A 39 -21.24 -7.20 -21.76
C LEU A 39 -21.38 -5.83 -21.07
N LEU A 40 -21.79 -4.80 -21.82
CA LEU A 40 -21.93 -3.43 -21.33
C LEU A 40 -22.89 -3.32 -20.13
N TYR A 41 -24.06 -3.98 -20.19
CA TYR A 41 -25.08 -3.85 -19.16
C TYR A 41 -24.66 -4.55 -17.85
N ARG A 42 -23.96 -5.67 -17.96
CA ARG A 42 -23.41 -6.42 -16.81
C ARG A 42 -22.33 -5.61 -16.08
N VAL A 43 -21.40 -5.04 -16.84
CA VAL A 43 -20.31 -4.24 -16.25
C VAL A 43 -20.88 -3.00 -15.56
N LEU A 44 -21.85 -2.31 -16.17
CA LEU A 44 -22.51 -1.17 -15.54
C LEU A 44 -23.26 -1.55 -14.25
N ALA A 45 -24.03 -2.65 -14.27
CA ALA A 45 -24.73 -3.14 -13.08
C ALA A 45 -23.75 -3.55 -11.97
N MET A 46 -22.64 -4.20 -12.32
CA MET A 46 -21.61 -4.62 -11.36
C MET A 46 -20.87 -3.42 -10.77
N VAL A 47 -20.54 -2.41 -11.59
CA VAL A 47 -19.95 -1.15 -11.12
C VAL A 47 -20.91 -0.42 -10.18
N ALA A 48 -22.20 -0.33 -10.52
CA ALA A 48 -23.21 0.30 -9.67
C ALA A 48 -23.34 -0.41 -8.32
N LEU A 49 -23.40 -1.74 -8.30
CA LEU A 49 -23.45 -2.53 -7.06
C LEU A 49 -22.19 -2.37 -6.21
N CYS A 50 -21.00 -2.37 -6.83
CA CYS A 50 -19.74 -2.09 -6.16
C CYS A 50 -19.72 -0.69 -5.54
N LEU A 51 -20.22 0.33 -6.23
CA LEU A 51 -20.30 1.69 -5.71
C LEU A 51 -21.22 1.76 -4.49
N VAL A 52 -22.39 1.12 -4.53
CA VAL A 52 -23.31 1.06 -3.37
C VAL A 52 -22.66 0.34 -2.19
N ALA A 53 -22.00 -0.79 -2.44
CA ALA A 53 -21.28 -1.53 -1.41
C ALA A 53 -20.16 -0.68 -0.78
N LEU A 54 -19.40 0.07 -1.58
CA LEU A 54 -18.35 0.99 -1.12
C LEU A 54 -18.92 2.12 -0.25
N VAL A 55 -20.02 2.74 -0.67
CA VAL A 55 -20.69 3.81 0.10
C VAL A 55 -21.16 3.28 1.46
N VAL A 56 -21.72 2.07 1.50
CA VAL A 56 -22.14 1.43 2.77
C VAL A 56 -20.93 1.10 3.66
N ALA A 57 -19.85 0.57 3.07
CA ALA A 57 -18.63 0.23 3.79
C ALA A 57 -17.93 1.44 4.41
N ILE A 58 -17.85 2.56 3.68
CA ILE A 58 -17.22 3.80 4.18
C ILE A 58 -18.03 4.40 5.36
N ASN A 59 -19.34 4.22 5.39
CA ASN A 59 -20.24 4.68 6.46
C ASN A 59 -20.29 3.76 7.72
N THR A 60 -19.34 2.82 7.86
CA THR A 60 -19.21 1.86 8.97
C THR A 60 -18.12 2.32 9.96
N ALA A 61 -18.08 1.84 11.21
CA ALA A 61 -17.06 2.26 12.20
C ALA A 61 -15.63 2.12 11.67
N LYS A 62 -15.37 1.03 10.93
CA LYS A 62 -14.06 0.77 10.30
C LYS A 62 -13.69 1.85 9.28
N GLY A 63 -14.66 2.36 8.52
CA GLY A 63 -14.45 3.47 7.59
C GLY A 63 -14.11 4.78 8.31
N ASN A 64 -14.81 5.09 9.39
CA ASN A 64 -14.52 6.28 10.20
C ASN A 64 -13.17 6.18 10.94
N ALA A 65 -12.81 4.99 11.44
CA ALA A 65 -11.49 4.74 12.03
C ALA A 65 -10.37 4.87 11.00
N PHE A 66 -10.58 4.41 9.77
CA PHE A 66 -9.62 4.61 8.68
C PHE A 66 -9.42 6.11 8.36
N TRP A 67 -10.50 6.90 8.38
CA TRP A 67 -10.41 8.36 8.22
C TRP A 67 -9.66 9.05 9.36
N SER A 68 -9.82 8.60 10.62
CA SER A 68 -9.03 9.15 11.73
C SER A 68 -7.55 8.80 11.59
N LEU A 69 -7.24 7.54 11.24
CA LEU A 69 -5.86 7.10 10.98
C LEU A 69 -5.21 7.86 9.83
N LEU A 70 -5.94 8.15 8.75
CA LEU A 70 -5.46 8.98 7.65
C LEU A 70 -5.13 10.41 8.11
N ARG A 71 -5.98 11.01 8.96
CA ARG A 71 -5.72 12.35 9.52
C ARG A 71 -4.51 12.35 10.44
N GLU A 72 -4.38 11.32 11.28
CA GLU A 72 -3.22 11.12 12.16
C GLU A 72 -1.94 10.91 11.34
N ALA A 73 -1.99 10.09 10.29
CA ALA A 73 -0.87 9.89 9.37
C ALA A 73 -0.47 11.17 8.65
N GLN A 74 -1.42 12.00 8.22
CA GLN A 74 -1.10 13.31 7.64
C GLN A 74 -0.46 14.27 8.65
N ALA A 75 -0.88 14.22 9.92
CA ALA A 75 -0.27 15.00 10.98
C ALA A 75 1.17 14.54 11.25
N GLU A 76 1.45 13.22 11.17
CA GLU A 76 2.78 12.65 11.37
C GLU A 76 3.71 12.90 10.18
N VAL A 77 3.20 12.81 8.94
CA VAL A 77 3.97 13.17 7.74
C VAL A 77 4.42 14.63 7.77
N ARG A 78 3.65 15.52 8.39
CA ARG A 78 4.05 16.92 8.61
C ARG A 78 5.14 17.08 9.67
N ARG A 79 5.30 16.10 10.57
CA ARG A 79 6.38 16.06 11.57
C ARG A 79 7.66 15.43 11.04
N VAL A 80 7.59 14.73 9.91
CA VAL A 80 8.78 14.25 9.20
C VAL A 80 9.56 15.46 8.69
N VAL A 81 10.65 15.76 9.39
CA VAL A 81 11.62 16.75 8.95
C VAL A 81 12.35 16.11 7.77
N TRP A 82 11.95 16.47 6.55
CA TRP A 82 12.64 16.01 5.36
C TRP A 82 14.06 16.60 5.35
N PRO A 83 15.08 15.77 5.11
CA PRO A 83 16.45 16.23 5.10
C PRO A 83 16.62 17.32 4.06
N THR A 84 17.43 18.32 4.39
CA THR A 84 17.77 19.37 3.44
C THR A 84 18.50 18.77 2.23
N ARG A 85 18.42 19.40 1.05
CA ARG A 85 19.13 18.91 -0.16
C ARG A 85 20.63 18.71 0.08
N GLN A 86 21.20 19.48 0.99
CA GLN A 86 22.61 19.42 1.35
C GLN A 86 22.93 18.16 2.16
N GLU A 87 22.13 17.82 3.18
CA GLU A 87 22.28 16.59 3.96
C GLU A 87 22.12 15.34 3.08
N ALA A 88 21.07 15.31 2.24
CA ALA A 88 20.82 14.19 1.34
C ALA A 88 21.98 13.97 0.35
N THR A 89 22.55 15.05 -0.18
CA THR A 89 23.70 14.98 -1.10
C THR A 89 24.96 14.52 -0.37
N GLN A 90 25.20 15.01 0.85
CA GLN A 90 26.35 14.60 1.66
C GLN A 90 26.30 13.10 1.99
N THR A 91 25.16 12.58 2.45
CA THR A 91 25.02 11.15 2.72
C THR A 91 25.18 10.31 1.45
N THR A 92 24.61 10.76 0.33
CA THR A 92 24.78 10.07 -0.96
C THR A 92 26.25 10.02 -1.38
N LEU A 93 26.98 11.13 -1.25
CA LEU A 93 28.40 11.20 -1.59
C LEU A 93 29.24 10.28 -0.70
N ILE A 94 28.97 10.24 0.61
CA ILE A 94 29.61 9.29 1.54
C ILE A 94 29.39 7.84 1.08
N VAL A 95 28.14 7.48 0.74
CA VAL A 95 27.80 6.13 0.25
C VAL A 95 28.52 5.83 -1.06
N VAL A 96 28.57 6.77 -2.01
CA VAL A 96 29.27 6.61 -3.29
C VAL A 96 30.77 6.35 -3.09
N VAL A 97 31.42 7.11 -2.21
CA VAL A 97 32.84 6.92 -1.89
C VAL A 97 33.07 5.54 -1.26
N PHE A 98 32.20 5.14 -0.33
CA PHE A 98 32.28 3.82 0.30
C PHE A 98 32.13 2.68 -0.73
N VAL A 99 31.16 2.78 -1.64
CA VAL A 99 30.95 1.78 -2.70
C VAL A 99 32.15 1.72 -3.65
N LEU A 100 32.74 2.86 -4.03
CA LEU A 100 33.94 2.90 -4.87
C LEU A 100 35.13 2.19 -4.23
N ILE A 101 35.37 2.42 -2.93
CA ILE A 101 36.44 1.74 -2.19
C ILE A 101 36.19 0.22 -2.16
N MET A 102 34.97 -0.20 -1.83
CA MET A 102 34.62 -1.61 -1.77
C MET A 102 34.77 -2.28 -3.14
N ALA A 103 34.31 -1.62 -4.21
CA ALA A 103 34.45 -2.11 -5.58
C ALA A 103 35.92 -2.28 -5.98
N LEU A 104 36.78 -1.34 -5.61
CA LEU A 104 38.21 -1.40 -5.90
C LEU A 104 38.92 -2.53 -5.13
N ILE A 105 38.55 -2.74 -3.86
CA ILE A 105 39.06 -3.85 -3.04
C ILE A 105 38.65 -5.20 -3.63
N LEU A 106 37.36 -5.36 -3.95
CA LEU A 106 36.85 -6.60 -4.55
C LEU A 106 37.51 -6.85 -5.90
N TRP A 107 37.60 -5.84 -6.77
CA TRP A 107 38.28 -5.96 -8.05
C TRP A 107 39.74 -6.40 -7.92
N ALA A 108 40.47 -5.85 -6.94
CA ALA A 108 41.85 -6.25 -6.68
C ALA A 108 41.95 -7.70 -6.19
N LEU A 109 41.04 -8.11 -5.30
CA LEU A 109 40.96 -9.48 -4.79
C LEU A 109 40.59 -10.48 -5.88
N ASP A 110 39.58 -10.18 -6.70
CA ASP A 110 39.15 -11.00 -7.83
C ASP A 110 40.27 -11.15 -8.86
N SER A 111 41.00 -10.07 -9.14
CA SER A 111 42.16 -10.10 -10.05
C SER A 111 43.30 -10.96 -9.48
N ALA A 112 43.58 -10.84 -8.18
CA ALA A 112 44.62 -11.62 -7.51
C ALA A 112 44.27 -13.11 -7.43
N LEU A 113 43.02 -13.44 -7.09
CA LEU A 113 42.50 -14.80 -7.09
C LEU A 113 42.45 -15.39 -8.50
N GLY A 114 42.04 -14.61 -9.50
CA GLY A 114 42.05 -15.03 -10.90
C GLY A 114 43.46 -15.34 -11.40
N TRP A 115 44.45 -14.50 -11.06
CA TRP A 115 45.85 -14.77 -11.37
C TRP A 115 46.37 -16.03 -10.67
N ALA A 116 46.05 -16.21 -9.39
CA ALA A 116 46.42 -17.40 -8.63
C ALA A 116 45.77 -18.67 -9.19
N ALA A 117 44.47 -18.63 -9.52
CA ALA A 117 43.74 -19.75 -10.10
C ALA A 117 44.28 -20.12 -11.50
N SER A 118 44.62 -19.11 -12.32
CA SER A 118 45.25 -19.33 -13.63
C SER A 118 46.60 -20.05 -13.51
N LYS A 119 47.39 -19.79 -12.45
CA LYS A 119 48.63 -20.51 -12.15
C LYS A 119 48.46 -21.93 -11.61
N VAL A 120 47.27 -22.28 -11.12
CA VAL A 120 46.98 -23.60 -10.53
C VAL A 120 46.30 -24.52 -11.56
N ILE A 121 45.47 -23.95 -12.43
CA ILE A 121 44.72 -24.69 -13.47
C ILE A 121 45.49 -24.71 -14.80
N GLY A 122 46.42 -23.77 -15.01
CA GLY A 122 47.43 -23.80 -16.08
C GLY A 122 48.69 -24.52 -15.65
#